data_AF-A0AA39I5D5-F1
#
_entry.id   AF-A0AA39I5D5-F1
#
_cell.length_a   1.000
_cell.length_b   1.000
_cell.length_c   1.000
_cell.angle_alpha   90.00
_cell.angle_beta   90.00
_cell.angle_gamma   90.00
#
_symmetry.space_group_name_H-M   'P 1'
#
loop_
_entity.id
_entity.type
_entity.pdbx_description
1 polymer ?
#
loop_
_entity_poly.entity_id
_entity_poly.type
_entity_poly.pdbx_seq_one_letter_code
_entity_poly.pdbx_strand_id
1 'polypeptide(L)'
;MQSHTFSRTRRGVAIPLDAKGSCPQNHVSRVDLDQQRPSTSRQIPRSISLSTNASTAPPANSFHSRKSQVPPNFPPTYVARFHDEGAVRKMVYQKLGTTDLMVSRMALGCGPIGGLFGNIDDSITAIVETALRNGVNLIDTAYWYGQSRSEEILGKVLAKVPRQSFYVSTKVGRFELDFARTFDFRADRILESLTSSLKKLRLSYVDICFVQLHDSEFAAHENIVLYETLPALEMAKHSGKIRHIGLCGYPLAHIASVVAKSTVRVEVVMSYGHATLNDNALGEYLHFFQSRNIGLVNAASLSMGLLSAEGPPPWHPASESIKETARAAVHYCQSKNISIERLAIDYGINFPGVSTCVVGMDSVERVLADIEMASTGFGISELEQRVRDRIMRRAVRTSDTPPLFRGESHLDADFVLQILVQILS
;
A
#
# COMPACT_ATOMS: atom_id res chain seq x y z
N MET A 1 54.15 45.40 -4.98
CA MET A 1 53.27 45.61 -3.81
C MET A 1 52.79 44.24 -3.36
N GLN A 2 53.58 43.57 -2.49
CA GLN A 2 53.25 43.25 -1.08
C GLN A 2 51.93 42.45 -0.93
N SER A 3 51.97 41.11 -0.85
CA SER A 3 52.18 40.27 0.35
C SER A 3 51.00 40.27 1.35
N HIS A 4 50.34 39.12 1.55
CA HIS A 4 50.44 38.37 2.80
C HIS A 4 49.69 37.02 2.77
N THR A 5 50.44 35.99 3.16
CA THR A 5 50.06 34.67 3.67
C THR A 5 49.41 34.76 5.05
N PHE A 6 48.50 33.85 5.39
CA PHE A 6 48.47 33.22 6.73
C PHE A 6 47.79 31.84 6.70
N SER A 7 48.54 30.85 7.17
CA SER A 7 48.13 29.48 7.46
C SER A 7 47.37 29.38 8.78
N ARG A 8 46.48 28.39 8.93
CA ARG A 8 46.26 27.72 10.21
C ARG A 8 45.83 26.26 10.04
N THR A 9 46.69 25.38 10.56
CA THR A 9 46.51 23.95 10.79
C THR A 9 45.91 23.68 12.19
N ARG A 10 45.16 22.57 12.34
CA ARG A 10 45.15 21.59 13.45
C ARG A 10 43.99 20.60 13.23
N ARG A 11 44.29 19.32 12.94
CA ARG A 11 44.43 18.17 13.88
C ARG A 11 43.13 17.79 14.61
N GLY A 12 42.49 16.70 14.18
CA GLY A 12 41.83 15.70 15.04
C GLY A 12 42.39 14.34 14.61
N VAL A 13 43.28 13.69 15.34
CA VAL A 13 43.11 12.89 16.58
C VAL A 13 42.11 11.76 16.36
N ALA A 14 42.65 10.63 15.89
CA ALA A 14 42.11 9.29 16.03
C ALA A 14 42.46 8.73 17.42
N ILE A 15 41.53 8.00 18.05
CA ILE A 15 41.76 7.13 19.22
C ILE A 15 40.93 5.84 19.04
N PRO A 16 41.43 4.65 19.46
CA PRO A 16 41.19 3.39 18.78
C PRO A 16 40.23 2.41 19.50
N LEU A 17 39.93 1.33 18.80
CA LEU A 17 39.40 0.05 19.31
C LEU A 17 40.38 -0.60 20.30
N ASP A 18 39.88 -1.10 21.45
CA ASP A 18 40.09 -2.50 21.86
C ASP A 18 39.40 -2.89 23.20
N ALA A 19 38.91 -4.14 23.19
CA ALA A 19 38.93 -5.17 24.24
C ALA A 19 37.99 -5.15 25.49
N LYS A 20 37.18 -6.22 25.53
CA LYS A 20 36.96 -7.20 26.64
C LYS A 20 36.27 -6.78 27.95
N GLY A 21 35.34 -7.66 28.39
CA GLY A 21 34.92 -7.84 29.78
C GLY A 21 33.47 -7.39 30.03
N SER A 22 32.50 -8.29 30.01
CA SER A 22 32.02 -9.11 31.14
C SER A 22 30.69 -8.57 31.70
N CYS A 23 29.66 -9.38 31.50
CA CYS A 23 28.31 -9.28 32.05
C CYS A 23 28.32 -9.45 33.58
N PRO A 24 27.52 -8.67 34.34
CA PRO A 24 27.10 -9.08 35.68
C PRO A 24 25.66 -9.61 35.64
N GLN A 25 25.53 -10.88 36.02
CA GLN A 25 24.30 -11.50 36.50
C GLN A 25 23.80 -10.72 37.72
N ASN A 26 22.53 -10.30 37.71
CA ASN A 26 21.88 -9.86 38.94
C ASN A 26 20.98 -10.98 39.47
N HIS A 27 21.34 -11.35 40.69
CA HIS A 27 20.71 -12.34 41.54
C HIS A 27 19.24 -12.01 41.83
N VAL A 28 18.47 -13.09 41.78
CA VAL A 28 17.17 -13.26 42.42
C VAL A 28 17.33 -13.14 43.93
N SER A 29 16.51 -12.28 44.54
CA SER A 29 16.22 -12.32 45.98
C SER A 29 14.72 -12.41 46.17
N ARG A 30 14.26 -13.61 46.54
CA ARG A 30 12.96 -13.86 47.17
C ARG A 30 12.96 -13.24 48.56
N VAL A 31 11.90 -12.52 48.92
CA VAL A 31 11.45 -12.41 50.31
C VAL A 31 9.93 -12.52 50.33
N ASP A 32 9.47 -13.29 51.31
CA ASP A 32 8.14 -13.84 51.53
C ASP A 32 7.02 -12.84 51.82
N LEU A 33 5.82 -13.32 51.46
CA LEU A 33 4.55 -13.29 52.18
C LEU A 33 4.48 -12.45 53.47
N ASP A 34 3.53 -11.50 53.53
CA ASP A 34 2.42 -11.68 54.47
C ASP A 34 1.18 -10.82 54.16
N GLN A 35 0.09 -11.28 54.75
CA GLN A 35 -1.32 -10.97 54.66
C GLN A 35 -1.71 -9.50 54.86
N GLN A 36 -2.80 -9.06 54.20
CA GLN A 36 -4.04 -8.65 54.87
C GLN A 36 -5.13 -8.22 53.85
N ARG A 37 -6.23 -8.99 53.81
CA ARG A 37 -7.54 -8.57 53.28
C ARG A 37 -8.29 -7.81 54.38
N PRO A 38 -9.25 -6.96 53.99
CA PRO A 38 -10.57 -7.08 54.61
C PRO A 38 -11.69 -7.21 53.57
N SER A 39 -12.47 -8.26 53.79
CA SER A 39 -13.84 -8.46 53.32
C SER A 39 -14.79 -7.41 53.90
N THR A 40 -15.67 -6.83 53.09
CA THR A 40 -17.05 -6.53 53.54
C THR A 40 -18.04 -6.67 52.39
N SER A 41 -18.91 -7.66 52.52
CA SER A 41 -20.18 -7.80 51.82
C SER A 41 -21.18 -6.76 52.32
N ARG A 42 -21.83 -6.00 51.44
CA ARG A 42 -23.11 -5.34 51.78
C ARG A 42 -24.10 -5.36 50.60
N GLN A 43 -25.10 -6.19 50.84
CA GLN A 43 -26.49 -6.28 50.37
C GLN A 43 -27.05 -5.20 49.43
N ILE A 44 -27.74 -5.71 48.41
CA ILE A 44 -28.70 -5.07 47.51
C ILE A 44 -30.04 -4.88 48.23
N PRO A 45 -30.70 -3.69 48.17
CA PRO A 45 -32.12 -3.58 48.43
C PRO A 45 -32.93 -3.50 47.12
N ARG A 46 -34.05 -4.24 47.10
CA ARG A 46 -35.12 -4.17 46.09
C ARG A 46 -36.04 -2.96 46.32
N SER A 47 -36.66 -2.55 45.21
CA SER A 47 -37.96 -1.90 45.03
C SER A 47 -38.20 -0.50 45.63
N ILE A 48 -38.27 0.51 44.76
CA ILE A 48 -39.16 1.65 44.90
C ILE A 48 -39.88 1.86 43.56
N SER A 49 -41.20 1.72 43.59
CA SER A 49 -42.15 2.10 42.55
C SER A 49 -42.29 3.62 42.50
N LEU A 50 -42.16 4.23 41.32
CA LEU A 50 -42.57 5.62 41.10
C LEU A 50 -43.47 5.72 39.87
N SER A 51 -44.57 6.42 40.12
CA SER A 51 -45.76 6.61 39.31
C SER A 51 -45.52 7.40 38.02
N THR A 52 -46.32 7.06 37.04
CA THR A 52 -46.59 7.77 35.79
C THR A 52 -46.90 9.25 36.00
N ASN A 53 -46.22 10.14 35.29
CA ASN A 53 -46.80 11.40 34.82
C ASN A 53 -46.30 11.68 33.40
N ALA A 54 -47.26 11.70 32.48
CA ALA A 54 -47.07 12.01 31.08
C ALA A 54 -46.72 13.50 30.94
N SER A 55 -45.58 13.78 30.30
CA SER A 55 -45.26 15.08 29.73
C SER A 55 -45.04 14.88 28.23
N THR A 56 -45.86 15.55 27.45
CA THR A 56 -45.94 15.49 25.99
C THR A 56 -44.65 16.00 25.36
N ALA A 57 -43.83 15.09 24.84
CA ALA A 57 -42.72 15.42 23.94
C ALA A 57 -43.27 15.82 22.56
N PRO A 58 -42.69 16.83 21.88
CA PRO A 58 -43.08 17.17 20.52
C PRO A 58 -42.78 16.00 19.57
N PRO A 59 -43.55 15.81 18.49
CA PRO A 59 -43.41 14.65 17.63
C PRO A 59 -42.00 14.61 17.03
N ALA A 60 -41.37 13.45 17.14
CA ALA A 60 -40.13 13.15 16.45
C ALA A 60 -40.34 13.40 14.96
N ASN A 61 -39.70 14.44 14.41
CA ASN A 61 -39.53 14.59 12.99
C ASN A 61 -38.85 13.32 12.47
N SER A 62 -39.64 12.45 11.85
CA SER A 62 -39.15 11.31 11.10
C SER A 62 -38.40 11.83 9.88
N PHE A 63 -37.15 12.23 10.06
CA PHE A 63 -36.18 12.22 8.99
C PHE A 63 -35.98 10.76 8.59
N HIS A 64 -36.88 10.26 7.75
CA HIS A 64 -36.53 9.18 6.84
C HIS A 64 -35.26 9.66 6.13
N SER A 65 -34.13 9.09 6.49
CA SER A 65 -32.92 9.23 5.69
C SER A 65 -33.31 8.74 4.31
N ARG A 66 -33.46 9.66 3.35
CA ARG A 66 -33.46 9.28 1.95
C ARG A 66 -32.09 8.65 1.77
N LYS A 67 -31.99 7.32 1.82
CA LYS A 67 -30.90 6.61 1.15
C LYS A 67 -30.94 7.18 -0.26
N SER A 68 -30.00 8.05 -0.59
CA SER A 68 -29.87 8.57 -1.95
C SER A 68 -29.67 7.33 -2.80
N GLN A 69 -30.72 6.90 -3.50
CA GLN A 69 -30.61 5.78 -4.40
C GLN A 69 -29.61 6.20 -5.46
N VAL A 70 -28.45 5.56 -5.47
CA VAL A 70 -27.44 5.75 -6.51
C VAL A 70 -28.14 5.45 -7.83
N PRO A 71 -28.10 6.35 -8.83
CA PRO A 71 -28.82 6.11 -10.07
C PRO A 71 -28.31 4.83 -10.73
N PRO A 72 -29.18 4.09 -11.45
CA PRO A 72 -28.74 2.95 -12.24
C PRO A 72 -27.60 3.39 -13.19
N ASN A 73 -26.57 2.55 -13.32
CA ASN A 73 -25.34 2.77 -14.11
C ASN A 73 -24.24 3.63 -13.47
N PHE A 74 -24.30 3.91 -12.17
CA PHE A 74 -23.19 4.50 -11.42
C PHE A 74 -22.60 3.52 -10.40
N PRO A 75 -21.31 3.64 -10.04
CA PRO A 75 -20.72 2.80 -9.00
C PRO A 75 -21.37 3.09 -7.64
N PRO A 76 -21.35 2.14 -6.68
CA PRO A 76 -21.85 2.36 -5.32
C PRO A 76 -21.25 3.56 -4.60
N THR A 77 -20.05 3.99 -5.02
CA THR A 77 -19.38 5.17 -4.48
C THR A 77 -19.90 6.49 -5.05
N TYR A 78 -20.82 6.50 -6.03
CA TYR A 78 -21.24 7.75 -6.65
C TYR A 78 -22.00 8.67 -5.67
N VAL A 79 -21.60 9.95 -5.63
CA VAL A 79 -22.25 11.00 -4.85
C VAL A 79 -22.62 12.17 -5.75
N ALA A 80 -23.93 12.42 -5.87
CA ALA A 80 -24.46 13.54 -6.64
C ALA A 80 -23.91 14.88 -6.14
N ARG A 81 -23.59 15.79 -7.07
CA ARG A 81 -22.99 17.13 -6.84
C ARG A 81 -21.57 17.13 -6.27
N PHE A 82 -21.01 15.97 -5.93
CA PHE A 82 -19.59 15.85 -5.62
C PHE A 82 -18.81 15.43 -6.86
N HIS A 83 -19.25 14.35 -7.52
CA HIS A 83 -18.62 13.84 -8.73
C HIS A 83 -19.01 14.60 -10.00
N ASP A 84 -18.10 14.60 -10.97
CA ASP A 84 -18.39 14.87 -12.36
C ASP A 84 -19.07 13.64 -12.98
N GLU A 85 -20.34 13.78 -13.37
CA GLU A 85 -21.12 12.67 -13.92
C GLU A 85 -20.56 12.15 -15.26
N GLY A 86 -20.03 13.04 -16.10
CA GLY A 86 -19.50 12.69 -17.40
C GLY A 86 -18.24 11.85 -17.27
N ALA A 87 -17.34 12.22 -16.35
CA ALA A 87 -16.13 11.47 -16.04
C ALA A 87 -16.46 10.11 -15.42
N VAL A 88 -17.35 10.06 -14.42
CA VAL A 88 -17.75 8.79 -13.79
C VAL A 88 -18.38 7.82 -14.79
N ARG A 89 -19.19 8.29 -15.75
CA ARG A 89 -19.76 7.42 -16.79
C ARG A 89 -18.72 6.84 -17.74
N LYS A 90 -17.60 7.51 -17.94
CA LYS A 90 -16.49 7.06 -18.79
C LYS A 90 -15.52 6.15 -18.03
N MET A 91 -15.40 6.28 -16.73
CA MET A 91 -14.52 5.41 -15.93
C MET A 91 -14.99 3.96 -15.95
N VAL A 92 -14.06 3.03 -16.16
CA VAL A 92 -14.34 1.59 -16.08
C VAL A 92 -14.29 1.14 -14.63
N TYR A 93 -15.34 0.45 -14.18
CA TYR A 93 -15.41 -0.14 -12.84
C TYR A 93 -15.48 -1.67 -12.90
N GLN A 94 -14.81 -2.32 -11.96
CA GLN A 94 -14.82 -3.78 -11.83
C GLN A 94 -15.02 -4.20 -10.38
N LYS A 95 -15.64 -5.36 -10.19
CA LYS A 95 -15.73 -5.98 -8.87
C LYS A 95 -14.34 -6.46 -8.45
N LEU A 96 -13.92 -6.16 -7.23
CA LEU A 96 -12.65 -6.62 -6.69
C LEU A 96 -12.81 -8.04 -6.13
N GLY A 97 -12.58 -9.04 -6.97
CA GLY A 97 -12.76 -10.45 -6.62
C GLY A 97 -14.19 -10.76 -6.15
N THR A 98 -14.32 -11.38 -4.98
CA THR A 98 -15.64 -11.66 -4.36
C THR A 98 -16.09 -10.64 -3.33
N THR A 99 -15.32 -9.58 -3.10
CA THR A 99 -15.71 -8.48 -2.20
C THR A 99 -16.95 -7.74 -2.71
N ASP A 100 -17.56 -6.89 -1.89
CA ASP A 100 -18.63 -5.99 -2.32
C ASP A 100 -18.09 -4.69 -2.93
N LEU A 101 -16.78 -4.56 -3.11
CA LEU A 101 -16.13 -3.38 -3.66
C LEU A 101 -16.19 -3.39 -5.19
N MET A 102 -16.78 -2.34 -5.76
CA MET A 102 -16.70 -2.00 -7.18
C MET A 102 -15.65 -0.89 -7.38
N VAL A 103 -14.44 -1.26 -7.76
CA VAL A 103 -13.29 -0.35 -7.86
C VAL A 103 -13.14 0.20 -9.27
N SER A 104 -12.68 1.45 -9.39
CA SER A 104 -12.23 2.02 -10.66
C SER A 104 -11.02 1.25 -11.17
N ARG A 105 -10.90 1.13 -12.50
CA ARG A 105 -9.79 0.45 -13.20
C ARG A 105 -8.41 0.96 -12.77
N MET A 106 -8.35 2.19 -12.29
CA MET A 106 -7.16 2.80 -11.71
C MET A 106 -7.45 3.29 -10.29
N ALA A 107 -6.45 3.18 -9.42
CA ALA A 107 -6.47 3.64 -8.04
C ALA A 107 -5.35 4.67 -7.80
N LEU A 108 -5.61 5.62 -6.91
CA LEU A 108 -4.62 6.64 -6.53
C LEU A 108 -3.64 6.07 -5.51
N GLY A 109 -2.37 5.94 -5.89
CA GLY A 109 -1.28 5.54 -5.00
C GLY A 109 -0.67 6.73 -4.28
N CYS A 110 -0.67 6.72 -2.95
CA CYS A 110 -0.20 7.83 -2.12
C CYS A 110 1.28 7.72 -1.71
N GLY A 111 2.08 6.88 -2.37
CA GLY A 111 3.53 6.83 -2.15
C GLY A 111 4.21 8.20 -2.33
N PRO A 112 3.99 8.90 -3.46
CA PRO A 112 4.50 10.26 -3.68
C PRO A 112 4.01 11.27 -2.63
N ILE A 113 2.74 11.15 -2.20
CA ILE A 113 2.11 12.00 -1.17
C ILE A 113 2.80 11.84 0.20
N GLY A 114 3.40 10.68 0.49
CA GLY A 114 4.23 10.45 1.67
C GLY A 114 5.65 11.03 1.57
N GLY A 115 6.02 11.59 0.42
CA GLY A 115 7.37 12.10 0.15
C GLY A 115 8.37 11.02 -0.27
N LEU A 116 7.90 9.82 -0.62
CA LEU A 116 8.80 8.72 -1.04
C LEU A 116 9.53 9.00 -2.35
N PHE A 117 9.05 9.95 -3.16
CA PHE A 117 9.57 10.24 -4.50
C PHE A 117 9.79 11.73 -4.77
N GLY A 118 9.76 12.61 -3.76
CA GLY A 118 9.97 14.04 -3.95
C GLY A 118 9.35 14.94 -2.88
N ASN A 119 9.44 16.26 -3.10
CA ASN A 119 8.85 17.27 -2.22
C ASN A 119 7.33 17.33 -2.39
N ILE A 120 6.65 17.48 -1.25
CA ILE A 120 5.21 17.66 -1.15
C ILE A 120 4.91 19.16 -1.20
N ASP A 121 4.04 19.58 -2.11
CA ASP A 121 3.46 20.93 -2.11
C ASP A 121 1.98 20.93 -1.68
N ASP A 122 1.38 22.13 -1.66
CA ASP A 122 -0.02 22.32 -1.27
C ASP A 122 -1.04 21.72 -2.27
N SER A 123 -0.60 21.11 -3.37
CA SER A 123 -1.46 20.56 -4.42
C SER A 123 -2.12 19.23 -4.07
N ILE A 124 -1.70 18.54 -3.00
CA ILE A 124 -2.23 17.20 -2.64
C ILE A 124 -3.76 17.20 -2.51
N THR A 125 -4.33 18.25 -1.92
CA THR A 125 -5.79 18.37 -1.80
C THR A 125 -6.43 18.37 -3.20
N ALA A 126 -5.86 19.13 -4.14
CA ALA A 126 -6.35 19.20 -5.51
C ALA A 126 -6.15 17.87 -6.26
N ILE A 127 -5.04 17.16 -6.06
CA ILE A 127 -4.78 15.84 -6.66
C ILE A 127 -5.84 14.84 -6.20
N VAL A 128 -6.03 14.69 -4.89
CA VAL A 128 -6.99 13.74 -4.31
C VAL A 128 -8.42 14.10 -4.70
N GLU A 129 -8.81 15.38 -4.59
CA GLU A 129 -10.16 15.79 -5.00
C GLU A 129 -10.38 15.60 -6.50
N THR A 130 -9.40 15.94 -7.35
CA THR A 130 -9.53 15.75 -8.81
C THR A 130 -9.71 14.29 -9.15
N ALA A 131 -8.92 13.39 -8.55
CA ALA A 131 -9.04 11.95 -8.79
C ALA A 131 -10.44 11.44 -8.42
N LEU A 132 -10.90 11.77 -7.21
CA LEU A 132 -12.20 11.34 -6.71
C LEU A 132 -13.37 11.92 -7.52
N ARG A 133 -13.34 13.23 -7.81
CA ARG A 133 -14.37 13.90 -8.60
C ARG A 133 -14.52 13.31 -10.00
N ASN A 134 -13.42 12.82 -10.59
CA ASN A 134 -13.38 12.23 -11.91
C ASN A 134 -13.52 10.68 -11.92
N GLY A 135 -13.97 10.09 -10.80
CA GLY A 135 -14.42 8.71 -10.75
C GLY A 135 -13.40 7.68 -10.27
N VAL A 136 -12.15 8.06 -9.97
CA VAL A 136 -11.26 7.19 -9.19
C VAL A 136 -11.89 7.00 -7.81
N ASN A 137 -11.98 5.76 -7.33
CA ASN A 137 -12.68 5.50 -6.06
C ASN A 137 -11.90 4.61 -5.09
N LEU A 138 -10.67 4.22 -5.40
CA LEU A 138 -9.77 3.56 -4.44
C LEU A 138 -8.53 4.43 -4.24
N ILE A 139 -8.24 4.74 -2.98
CA ILE A 139 -7.03 5.42 -2.54
C ILE A 139 -6.18 4.44 -1.74
N ASP A 140 -4.95 4.24 -2.18
CA ASP A 140 -4.01 3.31 -1.55
C ASP A 140 -2.88 4.07 -0.86
N THR A 141 -2.71 3.81 0.43
CA THR A 141 -1.63 4.36 1.27
C THR A 141 -1.00 3.26 2.11
N ALA A 142 -0.08 3.60 3.00
CA ALA A 142 0.51 2.69 3.97
C ALA A 142 1.04 3.46 5.18
N TYR A 143 1.13 2.81 6.34
CA TYR A 143 1.88 3.33 7.48
C TYR A 143 3.33 3.64 7.08
N TRP A 144 3.95 2.79 6.28
CA TRP A 144 5.34 2.95 5.87
C TRP A 144 5.62 4.24 5.07
N TYR A 145 4.62 4.80 4.39
CA TYR A 145 4.82 5.92 3.46
C TYR A 145 5.08 7.23 4.21
N GLY A 146 6.36 7.61 4.25
CA GLY A 146 6.85 8.76 5.01
C GLY A 146 6.65 8.60 6.52
N GLN A 147 6.83 7.38 7.05
CA GLN A 147 6.54 7.04 8.46
C GLN A 147 5.18 7.59 8.92
N SER A 148 4.13 7.25 8.18
CA SER A 148 2.72 7.60 8.35
C SER A 148 2.32 9.03 7.96
N ARG A 149 3.25 9.85 7.47
CA ARG A 149 2.96 11.19 6.94
C ARG A 149 1.92 11.16 5.81
N SER A 150 1.97 10.15 4.93
CA SER A 150 0.96 9.99 3.87
C SER A 150 -0.45 9.90 4.45
N GLU A 151 -0.64 9.08 5.49
CA GLU A 151 -1.93 8.87 6.16
C GLU A 151 -2.42 10.15 6.87
N GLU A 152 -1.51 10.90 7.50
CA GLU A 152 -1.84 12.15 8.18
C GLU A 152 -2.30 13.24 7.21
N ILE A 153 -1.60 13.39 6.08
CA ILE A 153 -1.98 14.37 5.06
C ILE A 153 -3.31 13.96 4.42
N LEU A 154 -3.43 12.69 4.03
CA LEU A 154 -4.64 12.17 3.43
C LEU A 154 -5.85 12.33 4.36
N GLY A 155 -5.70 12.07 5.66
CA GLY A 155 -6.78 12.25 6.62
C GLY A 155 -7.30 13.70 6.74
N LYS A 156 -6.44 14.71 6.55
CA LYS A 156 -6.87 16.12 6.50
C LYS A 156 -7.72 16.41 5.27
N VAL A 157 -7.40 15.80 4.14
CA VAL A 157 -8.14 15.96 2.87
C VAL A 157 -9.46 15.20 2.94
N LEU A 158 -9.42 13.91 3.30
CA LEU A 158 -10.60 13.03 3.33
C LEU A 158 -11.66 13.47 4.35
N ALA A 159 -11.28 14.18 5.42
CA ALA A 159 -12.24 14.78 6.35
C ALA A 159 -13.23 15.76 5.70
N LYS A 160 -12.92 16.26 4.49
CA LYS A 160 -13.78 17.19 3.72
C LYS A 160 -14.51 16.50 2.56
N VAL A 161 -14.27 15.20 2.35
CA VAL A 161 -14.81 14.42 1.25
C VAL A 161 -15.94 13.51 1.78
N PRO A 162 -17.06 13.35 1.07
CA PRO A 162 -18.10 12.40 1.48
C PRO A 162 -17.54 10.98 1.64
N ARG A 163 -17.62 10.38 2.84
CA ARG A 163 -16.99 9.07 3.12
C ARG A 163 -17.43 7.96 2.15
N GLN A 164 -18.68 7.98 1.70
CA GLN A 164 -19.19 6.99 0.76
C GLN A 164 -18.64 7.15 -0.67
N SER A 165 -17.92 8.24 -0.97
CA SER A 165 -17.41 8.50 -2.33
C SER A 165 -16.10 7.79 -2.66
N PHE A 166 -15.49 7.10 -1.71
CA PHE A 166 -14.19 6.46 -1.88
C PHE A 166 -14.03 5.22 -1.01
N TYR A 167 -13.11 4.37 -1.42
CA TYR A 167 -12.52 3.29 -0.65
C TYR A 167 -11.10 3.66 -0.28
N VAL A 168 -10.64 3.19 0.89
CA VAL A 168 -9.25 3.36 1.33
C VAL A 168 -8.62 2.01 1.62
N SER A 169 -7.44 1.78 1.08
CA SER A 169 -6.53 0.75 1.52
C SER A 169 -5.34 1.32 2.30
N THR A 170 -4.95 0.65 3.38
CA THR A 170 -3.68 0.89 4.08
C THR A 170 -2.95 -0.42 4.32
N LYS A 171 -1.71 -0.34 4.82
CA LYS A 171 -0.82 -1.50 5.01
C LYS A 171 -0.18 -1.51 6.39
N VAL A 172 0.01 -2.71 6.92
CA VAL A 172 0.64 -3.02 8.21
C VAL A 172 1.77 -4.03 8.01
N GLY A 173 2.66 -4.15 9.01
CA GLY A 173 3.75 -5.12 9.02
C GLY A 173 5.12 -4.54 8.68
N ARG A 174 5.17 -3.31 8.13
CA ARG A 174 6.41 -2.56 7.86
C ARG A 174 6.39 -1.20 8.56
N PHE A 175 7.37 -0.91 9.42
CA PHE A 175 7.30 0.22 10.36
C PHE A 175 8.54 1.11 10.44
N GLU A 176 9.76 0.53 10.49
CA GLU A 176 11.00 1.28 10.76
C GLU A 176 11.97 1.27 9.58
N LEU A 177 12.78 2.34 9.45
CA LEU A 177 13.86 2.45 8.44
C LEU A 177 15.05 1.55 8.75
N ASP A 178 15.28 1.28 10.03
CA ASP A 178 16.26 0.30 10.45
C ASP A 178 15.80 -1.10 10.03
N PHE A 179 16.56 -1.72 9.12
CA PHE A 179 16.32 -3.04 8.57
C PHE A 179 16.02 -4.09 9.64
N ALA A 180 16.77 -4.06 10.75
CA ALA A 180 16.61 -5.04 11.83
C ALA A 180 15.25 -4.93 12.55
N ARG A 181 14.54 -3.82 12.35
CA ARG A 181 13.25 -3.50 12.98
C ARG A 181 12.19 -3.13 11.96
N THR A 182 12.50 -3.27 10.66
CA THR A 182 11.60 -2.84 9.58
C THR A 182 10.30 -3.61 9.61
N PHE A 183 10.34 -4.90 9.95
CA PHE A 183 9.18 -5.78 9.95
C PHE A 183 8.81 -6.27 11.35
N ASP A 184 7.53 -6.16 11.69
CA ASP A 184 6.95 -6.78 12.89
C ASP A 184 5.52 -7.27 12.56
N PHE A 185 5.33 -8.58 12.59
CA PHE A 185 4.07 -9.23 12.23
C PHE A 185 3.26 -9.67 13.45
N ARG A 186 3.73 -9.39 14.67
CA ARG A 186 3.04 -9.81 15.90
C ARG A 186 1.67 -9.13 16.01
N ALA A 187 0.70 -9.87 16.55
CA ALA A 187 -0.71 -9.44 16.59
C ALA A 187 -0.90 -8.08 17.28
N ASP A 188 -0.22 -7.85 18.41
CA ASP A 188 -0.28 -6.60 19.19
C ASP A 188 0.16 -5.39 18.35
N ARG A 189 1.29 -5.52 17.66
CA ARG A 189 1.86 -4.45 16.85
C ARG A 189 1.01 -4.12 15.64
N ILE A 190 0.45 -5.14 14.99
CA ILE A 190 -0.44 -4.97 13.84
C ILE A 190 -1.71 -4.20 14.24
N LEU A 191 -2.33 -4.55 15.36
CA LEU A 191 -3.54 -3.88 15.86
C LEU A 191 -3.27 -2.45 16.34
N GLU A 192 -2.10 -2.22 16.96
CA GLU A 192 -1.63 -0.89 17.34
C GLU A 192 -1.45 0.00 16.10
N SER A 193 -0.74 -0.52 15.09
CA SER A 193 -0.50 0.20 13.84
C SER A 193 -1.81 0.54 13.13
N LEU A 194 -2.72 -0.43 12.98
CA LEU A 194 -4.04 -0.18 12.38
C LEU A 194 -4.81 0.91 13.14
N THR A 195 -4.77 0.89 14.47
CA THR A 195 -5.43 1.91 15.30
C THR A 195 -4.80 3.30 15.07
N SER A 196 -3.47 3.36 14.94
CA SER A 196 -2.73 4.58 14.58
C SER A 196 -3.13 5.11 13.20
N SER A 197 -3.17 4.23 12.20
CA SER A 197 -3.58 4.56 10.83
C SER A 197 -5.00 5.10 10.76
N LEU A 198 -5.96 4.47 11.43
CA LEU A 198 -7.35 4.97 11.50
C LEU A 198 -7.44 6.37 12.10
N LYS A 199 -6.68 6.63 13.18
CA LYS A 199 -6.61 7.97 13.80
C LYS A 199 -6.03 9.01 12.84
N LYS A 200 -4.95 8.69 12.13
CA LYS A 200 -4.27 9.61 11.19
C LYS A 200 -5.12 9.90 9.95
N LEU A 201 -5.73 8.86 9.39
CA LEU A 201 -6.69 8.95 8.29
C LEU A 201 -8.00 9.63 8.71
N ARG A 202 -8.27 9.76 10.02
CA ARG A 202 -9.53 10.28 10.58
C ARG A 202 -10.74 9.46 10.13
N LEU A 203 -10.57 8.14 10.08
CA LEU A 203 -11.58 7.18 9.67
C LEU A 203 -11.93 6.23 10.81
N SER A 204 -13.19 5.81 10.89
CA SER A 204 -13.61 4.73 11.79
C SER A 204 -13.26 3.35 11.24
N TYR A 205 -13.11 3.22 9.92
CA TYR A 205 -12.70 1.99 9.23
C TYR A 205 -11.98 2.27 7.92
N VAL A 206 -11.18 1.29 7.48
CA VAL A 206 -10.64 1.21 6.11
C VAL A 206 -11.31 0.08 5.33
N ASP A 207 -11.35 0.20 4.01
CA ASP A 207 -12.01 -0.80 3.17
C ASP A 207 -11.13 -2.04 2.99
N ILE A 208 -9.81 -1.85 2.88
CA ILE A 208 -8.86 -2.96 2.77
C ILE A 208 -7.67 -2.70 3.71
N CYS A 209 -7.27 -3.69 4.49
CA CYS A 209 -6.00 -3.66 5.20
C CYS A 209 -5.08 -4.76 4.64
N PHE A 210 -3.94 -4.33 4.09
CA PHE A 210 -2.95 -5.24 3.55
C PHE A 210 -1.88 -5.57 4.59
N VAL A 211 -1.51 -6.85 4.71
CA VAL A 211 -0.23 -7.24 5.31
C VAL A 211 0.85 -7.02 4.27
N GLN A 212 1.87 -6.23 4.61
CA GLN A 212 2.97 -5.89 3.72
C GLN A 212 4.08 -6.96 3.79
N LEU A 213 3.98 -7.94 2.90
CA LEU A 213 4.92 -9.05 2.67
C LEU A 213 6.01 -8.65 1.64
N HIS A 214 6.60 -7.48 1.81
CA HIS A 214 7.80 -7.10 1.06
C HIS A 214 9.00 -7.66 1.79
N ASP A 215 9.86 -8.41 1.11
CA ASP A 215 11.13 -8.89 1.67
C ASP A 215 10.97 -9.71 2.98
N SER A 216 9.74 -10.18 3.26
CA SER A 216 9.40 -10.99 4.44
C SER A 216 9.94 -12.42 4.34
N GLU A 217 10.48 -12.81 3.19
CA GLU A 217 11.21 -14.07 3.01
C GLU A 217 12.54 -14.10 3.79
N PHE A 218 13.10 -12.93 4.12
CA PHE A 218 14.28 -12.79 4.98
C PHE A 218 13.93 -12.72 6.47
N ALA A 219 12.64 -12.69 6.78
CA ALA A 219 12.13 -12.62 8.13
C ALA A 219 11.42 -13.97 8.41
N ALA A 220 11.80 -14.68 9.48
CA ALA A 220 11.37 -16.06 9.76
C ALA A 220 9.88 -16.19 10.17
N HIS A 221 8.94 -15.59 9.44
CA HIS A 221 7.69 -15.09 9.99
C HIS A 221 6.42 -15.53 9.24
N GLU A 222 6.48 -16.45 8.27
CA GLU A 222 5.26 -16.99 7.64
C GLU A 222 4.29 -17.53 8.72
N ASN A 223 4.81 -18.24 9.73
CA ASN A 223 4.00 -18.72 10.85
C ASN A 223 3.37 -17.58 11.67
N ILE A 224 4.10 -16.49 11.92
CA ILE A 224 3.55 -15.33 12.64
C ILE A 224 2.45 -14.68 11.79
N VAL A 225 2.65 -14.56 10.48
CA VAL A 225 1.63 -14.05 9.57
C VAL A 225 0.36 -14.93 9.60
N LEU A 226 0.54 -16.24 9.48
CA LEU A 226 -0.55 -17.22 9.44
C LEU A 226 -1.33 -17.30 10.77
N TYR A 227 -0.62 -17.32 11.91
CA TYR A 227 -1.20 -17.68 13.20
C TYR A 227 -1.38 -16.49 14.16
N GLU A 228 -0.79 -15.33 13.88
CA GLU A 228 -0.97 -14.10 14.67
C GLU A 228 -1.55 -12.95 13.83
N THR A 229 -0.87 -12.55 12.75
CA THR A 229 -1.25 -11.36 11.97
C THR A 229 -2.65 -11.50 11.36
N LEU A 230 -2.89 -12.57 10.62
CA LEU A 230 -4.16 -12.75 9.92
C LEU A 230 -5.33 -12.95 10.88
N PRO A 231 -5.23 -13.75 11.97
CA PRO A 231 -6.25 -13.79 13.01
C PRO A 231 -6.52 -12.44 13.67
N ALA A 232 -5.48 -11.63 13.92
CA ALA A 232 -5.67 -10.28 14.46
C ALA A 232 -6.44 -9.37 13.49
N LEU A 233 -6.14 -9.45 12.19
CA LEU A 233 -6.92 -8.72 11.18
C LEU A 233 -8.34 -9.25 11.04
N GLU A 234 -8.58 -10.55 11.22
CA GLU A 234 -9.94 -11.11 11.27
C GLU A 234 -10.74 -10.56 12.46
N MET A 235 -10.12 -10.42 13.63
CA MET A 235 -10.72 -9.72 14.77
C MET A 235 -11.01 -8.25 14.45
N ALA A 236 -10.08 -7.55 13.77
CA ALA A 236 -10.29 -6.18 13.33
C ALA A 236 -11.47 -6.06 12.36
N LYS A 237 -11.63 -7.05 11.46
CA LYS A 237 -12.77 -7.14 10.53
C LYS A 237 -14.08 -7.36 11.27
N HIS A 238 -14.13 -8.29 12.22
CA HIS A 238 -15.31 -8.52 13.07
C HIS A 238 -15.70 -7.28 13.90
N SER A 239 -14.72 -6.50 14.35
CA SER A 239 -14.98 -5.23 15.06
C SER A 239 -15.39 -4.06 14.15
N GLY A 240 -15.41 -4.26 12.83
CA GLY A 240 -15.77 -3.24 11.84
C GLY A 240 -14.68 -2.20 11.56
N LYS A 241 -13.45 -2.39 12.05
CA LYS A 241 -12.30 -1.50 11.78
C LYS A 241 -11.74 -1.66 10.37
N ILE A 242 -11.92 -2.83 9.76
CA ILE A 242 -11.57 -3.10 8.36
C ILE A 242 -12.72 -3.85 7.68
N ARG A 243 -12.89 -3.69 6.37
CA ARG A 243 -13.89 -4.48 5.62
C ARG A 243 -13.29 -5.72 4.98
N HIS A 244 -12.08 -5.62 4.42
CA HIS A 244 -11.39 -6.73 3.76
C HIS A 244 -9.95 -6.89 4.19
N ILE A 245 -9.49 -8.14 4.19
CA ILE A 245 -8.10 -8.52 4.47
C ILE A 245 -7.40 -8.78 3.15
N GLY A 246 -6.23 -8.17 2.98
CA GLY A 246 -5.38 -8.43 1.83
C GLY A 246 -3.93 -8.72 2.17
N LEU A 247 -3.21 -9.22 1.17
CA LEU A 247 -1.74 -9.32 1.19
C LEU A 247 -1.17 -8.44 0.09
N CYS A 248 -0.09 -7.73 0.37
CA CYS A 248 0.65 -6.92 -0.59
C CYS A 248 2.12 -7.30 -0.51
N GLY A 249 2.79 -7.52 -1.63
CA GLY A 249 4.19 -7.90 -1.60
C GLY A 249 4.82 -8.00 -2.97
N TYR A 250 6.13 -8.29 -2.96
CA TYR A 250 6.89 -8.56 -4.16
C TYR A 250 6.84 -10.07 -4.49
N PRO A 251 7.41 -11.01 -3.71
CA PRO A 251 7.51 -12.40 -4.16
C PRO A 251 6.14 -13.09 -4.26
N LEU A 252 5.68 -13.36 -5.48
CA LEU A 252 4.39 -13.99 -5.73
C LEU A 252 4.27 -15.38 -5.09
N ALA A 253 5.37 -16.15 -5.08
CA ALA A 253 5.43 -17.46 -4.45
C ALA A 253 5.14 -17.40 -2.94
N HIS A 254 5.67 -16.38 -2.26
CA HIS A 254 5.44 -16.18 -0.83
C HIS A 254 3.98 -15.80 -0.55
N ILE A 255 3.44 -14.85 -1.32
CA ILE A 255 2.02 -14.47 -1.21
C ILE A 255 1.12 -15.69 -1.45
N ALA A 256 1.41 -16.48 -2.47
CA ALA A 256 0.66 -17.70 -2.78
C ALA A 256 0.79 -18.76 -1.67
N SER A 257 1.96 -18.91 -1.06
CA SER A 257 2.18 -19.81 0.10
C SER A 257 1.29 -19.41 1.28
N VAL A 258 1.29 -18.13 1.66
CA VAL A 258 0.44 -17.62 2.76
C VAL A 258 -1.03 -17.82 2.44
N VAL A 259 -1.47 -17.49 1.22
CA VAL A 259 -2.86 -17.72 0.78
C VAL A 259 -3.24 -19.20 0.82
N ALA A 260 -2.33 -20.10 0.45
CA ALA A 260 -2.61 -21.54 0.43
C ALA A 260 -2.72 -22.15 1.83
N LYS A 261 -1.96 -21.63 2.80
CA LYS A 261 -1.87 -22.19 4.17
C LYS A 261 -2.76 -21.48 5.18
N SER A 262 -3.22 -20.26 4.89
CA SER A 262 -4.03 -19.46 5.81
C SER A 262 -5.39 -20.11 6.07
N THR A 263 -5.77 -20.16 7.35
CA THR A 263 -7.14 -20.48 7.78
C THR A 263 -8.06 -19.27 7.72
N VAL A 264 -7.49 -18.06 7.81
CA VAL A 264 -8.21 -16.79 7.63
C VAL A 264 -8.36 -16.48 6.15
N ARG A 265 -9.55 -16.03 5.75
CA ARG A 265 -9.84 -15.71 4.35
C ARG A 265 -9.15 -14.41 3.92
N VAL A 266 -8.14 -14.55 3.06
CA VAL A 266 -7.57 -13.43 2.28
C VAL A 266 -8.49 -13.17 1.09
N GLU A 267 -8.86 -11.90 0.88
CA GLU A 267 -9.84 -11.51 -0.15
C GLU A 267 -9.21 -10.70 -1.29
N VAL A 268 -8.09 -10.04 -1.04
CA VAL A 268 -7.42 -9.17 -2.01
C VAL A 268 -5.91 -9.41 -1.99
N VAL A 269 -5.30 -9.51 -3.16
CA VAL A 269 -3.84 -9.54 -3.32
C VAL A 269 -3.41 -8.36 -4.16
N MET A 270 -2.47 -7.59 -3.64
CA MET A 270 -1.74 -6.57 -4.38
C MET A 270 -0.37 -7.10 -4.78
N SER A 271 -0.15 -7.30 -6.07
CA SER A 271 1.17 -7.61 -6.62
C SER A 271 1.90 -6.33 -6.94
N TYR A 272 3.12 -6.20 -6.43
CA TYR A 272 3.99 -5.07 -6.71
C TYR A 272 5.00 -5.45 -7.80
N GLY A 273 4.87 -4.92 -9.01
CA GLY A 273 5.89 -5.04 -10.07
C GLY A 273 5.79 -6.22 -11.03
N HIS A 274 4.80 -7.12 -10.92
CA HIS A 274 4.71 -8.35 -11.76
C HIS A 274 3.61 -8.33 -12.84
N ALA A 275 2.97 -7.18 -13.04
CA ALA A 275 2.10 -6.89 -14.16
C ALA A 275 2.56 -5.59 -14.83
N THR A 276 3.81 -5.61 -15.28
CA THR A 276 4.56 -4.50 -15.89
C THR A 276 5.11 -4.91 -17.26
N LEU A 277 5.58 -3.95 -18.06
CA LEU A 277 6.11 -4.26 -19.40
C LEU A 277 7.36 -5.15 -19.39
N ASN A 278 8.10 -5.16 -18.27
CA ASN A 278 9.33 -5.94 -18.12
C ASN A 278 9.13 -7.20 -17.27
N ASP A 279 7.98 -7.37 -16.62
CA ASP A 279 7.67 -8.53 -15.78
C ASP A 279 6.16 -8.80 -15.77
N ASN A 280 5.79 -9.98 -16.29
CA ASN A 280 4.41 -10.44 -16.38
C ASN A 280 4.15 -11.70 -15.52
N ALA A 281 4.99 -11.98 -14.53
CA ALA A 281 4.92 -13.19 -13.72
C ALA A 281 3.59 -13.34 -12.96
N LEU A 282 2.83 -12.25 -12.73
CA LEU A 282 1.47 -12.33 -12.16
C LEU A 282 0.56 -13.24 -13.01
N GLY A 283 0.80 -13.30 -14.33
CA GLY A 283 0.09 -14.16 -15.28
C GLY A 283 0.08 -15.63 -14.86
N GLU A 284 1.18 -16.13 -14.32
CA GLU A 284 1.34 -17.52 -13.90
C GLU A 284 0.50 -17.86 -12.65
N TYR A 285 0.15 -16.86 -11.85
CA TYR A 285 -0.61 -17.01 -10.61
C TYR A 285 -2.10 -16.66 -10.76
N LEU A 286 -2.55 -16.19 -11.93
CA LEU A 286 -3.94 -15.75 -12.15
C LEU A 286 -4.94 -16.85 -11.78
N HIS A 287 -4.74 -18.07 -12.29
CA HIS A 287 -5.63 -19.19 -11.99
C HIS A 287 -5.65 -19.54 -10.49
N PHE A 288 -4.50 -19.49 -9.82
CA PHE A 288 -4.40 -19.76 -8.39
C PHE A 288 -5.21 -18.79 -7.54
N PHE A 289 -5.13 -17.48 -7.84
CA PHE A 289 -5.87 -16.46 -7.10
C PHE A 289 -7.36 -16.43 -7.47
N GLN A 290 -7.69 -16.58 -8.76
CA GLN A 290 -9.07 -16.60 -9.23
C GLN A 290 -9.86 -17.81 -8.69
N SER A 291 -9.26 -19.00 -8.66
CA SER A 291 -9.89 -20.20 -8.08
C SER A 291 -10.17 -20.05 -6.57
N ARG A 292 -9.48 -19.12 -5.90
CA ARG A 292 -9.70 -18.76 -4.48
C ARG A 292 -10.56 -17.51 -4.30
N ASN A 293 -11.15 -17.00 -5.38
CA ASN A 293 -12.04 -15.85 -5.35
C ASN A 293 -11.37 -14.55 -4.85
N ILE A 294 -10.05 -14.44 -5.02
CA ILE A 294 -9.24 -13.29 -4.59
C ILE A 294 -9.27 -12.21 -5.67
N GLY A 295 -9.50 -10.96 -5.26
CA GLY A 295 -9.37 -9.79 -6.13
C GLY A 295 -7.90 -9.43 -6.32
N LEU A 296 -7.50 -9.11 -7.55
CA LEU A 296 -6.12 -8.75 -7.87
C LEU A 296 -5.97 -7.24 -8.10
N VAL A 297 -4.97 -6.67 -7.44
CA VAL A 297 -4.53 -5.29 -7.60
C VAL A 297 -3.11 -5.31 -8.13
N ASN A 298 -2.85 -4.54 -9.19
CA ASN A 298 -1.49 -4.29 -9.66
C ASN A 298 -0.95 -3.00 -9.04
N ALA A 299 0.33 -2.96 -8.71
CA ALA A 299 1.03 -1.77 -8.26
C ALA A 299 2.42 -1.69 -8.89
N ALA A 300 2.99 -0.48 -8.91
CA ALA A 300 4.29 -0.19 -9.53
C ALA A 300 4.35 -0.50 -11.04
N SER A 301 3.37 -0.02 -11.80
CA SER A 301 3.32 -0.15 -13.27
C SER A 301 4.57 0.36 -13.98
N LEU A 302 5.26 1.34 -13.38
CA LEU A 302 6.51 1.91 -13.86
C LEU A 302 7.76 1.13 -13.40
N SER A 303 7.58 -0.01 -12.73
CA SER A 303 8.66 -0.83 -12.17
C SER A 303 9.63 0.01 -11.34
N MET A 304 9.11 0.76 -10.36
CA MET A 304 9.89 1.63 -9.47
C MET A 304 10.78 2.66 -10.21
N GLY A 305 10.31 3.18 -11.34
CA GLY A 305 11.04 4.17 -12.15
C GLY A 305 11.91 3.56 -13.24
N LEU A 306 12.03 2.23 -13.30
CA LEU A 306 12.74 1.55 -14.37
C LEU A 306 12.13 1.88 -15.75
N LEU A 307 10.80 2.02 -15.82
CA LEU A 307 10.05 2.39 -17.02
C LEU A 307 9.65 3.87 -16.99
N SER A 308 10.60 4.77 -16.71
CA SER A 308 10.42 6.22 -16.80
C SER A 308 11.55 6.90 -17.58
N ALA A 309 11.30 8.11 -18.07
CA ALA A 309 12.28 8.94 -18.75
C ALA A 309 13.42 9.39 -17.81
N GLU A 310 13.12 9.56 -16.51
CA GLU A 310 14.11 9.93 -15.48
C GLU A 310 15.00 8.75 -15.09
N GLY A 311 14.52 7.52 -15.34
CA GLY A 311 15.19 6.30 -14.95
C GLY A 311 14.93 5.92 -13.48
N PRO A 312 15.40 4.72 -13.08
CA PRO A 312 15.20 4.23 -11.74
C PRO A 312 16.09 4.98 -10.74
N PRO A 313 15.68 5.04 -9.45
CA PRO A 313 16.51 5.59 -8.39
C PRO A 313 17.78 4.74 -8.16
N PRO A 314 18.84 5.30 -7.55
CA PRO A 314 20.12 4.60 -7.36
C PRO A 314 19.99 3.25 -6.62
N TRP A 315 19.08 3.18 -5.66
CA TRP A 315 18.81 2.00 -4.82
C TRP A 315 18.05 0.88 -5.53
N HIS A 316 17.64 1.06 -6.79
CA HIS A 316 16.77 0.12 -7.48
C HIS A 316 17.41 -1.29 -7.58
N PRO A 317 16.68 -2.37 -7.22
CA PRO A 317 17.24 -3.71 -7.04
C PRO A 317 17.58 -4.44 -8.34
N ALA A 318 17.05 -3.99 -9.48
CA ALA A 318 17.35 -4.58 -10.78
C ALA A 318 18.86 -4.59 -11.10
N SER A 319 19.31 -5.66 -11.74
CA SER A 319 20.67 -5.79 -12.27
C SER A 319 20.95 -4.72 -13.34
N GLU A 320 22.23 -4.45 -13.59
CA GLU A 320 22.62 -3.46 -14.61
C GLU A 320 22.11 -3.85 -16.01
N SER A 321 22.10 -5.14 -16.35
CA SER A 321 21.55 -5.64 -17.61
C SER A 321 20.06 -5.31 -17.78
N ILE A 322 19.27 -5.42 -16.70
CA ILE A 322 17.85 -5.02 -16.71
C ILE A 322 17.73 -3.50 -16.83
N LYS A 323 18.55 -2.73 -16.11
CA LYS A 323 18.59 -1.25 -16.18
C LYS A 323 18.95 -0.77 -17.59
N GLU A 324 19.91 -1.41 -18.26
CA GLU A 324 20.29 -1.14 -19.65
C GLU A 324 19.16 -1.45 -20.62
N THR A 325 18.50 -2.60 -20.44
CA THR A 325 17.36 -3.00 -21.28
C THR A 325 16.21 -2.01 -21.16
N ALA A 326 15.93 -1.54 -19.94
CA ALA A 326 14.92 -0.53 -19.69
C ALA A 326 15.30 0.82 -20.30
N ARG A 327 16.55 1.29 -20.12
CA ARG A 327 17.06 2.51 -20.80
C ARG A 327 16.93 2.41 -22.33
N ALA A 328 17.22 1.25 -22.91
CA ALA A 328 17.04 1.03 -24.34
C ALA A 328 15.58 1.11 -24.77
N ALA A 329 14.64 0.61 -23.96
CA ALA A 329 13.20 0.75 -24.20
C ALA A 329 12.75 2.22 -24.11
N VAL A 330 13.23 2.97 -23.12
CA VAL A 330 12.98 4.41 -22.95
C VAL A 330 13.45 5.17 -24.20
N HIS A 331 14.70 4.97 -24.63
CA HIS A 331 15.24 5.61 -25.83
C HIS A 331 14.45 5.22 -27.09
N TYR A 332 14.01 3.97 -27.20
CA TYR A 332 13.19 3.53 -28.33
C TYR A 332 11.83 4.26 -28.37
N CYS A 333 11.15 4.38 -27.23
CA CYS A 333 9.91 5.15 -27.08
C CYS A 333 10.11 6.63 -27.45
N GLN A 334 11.17 7.26 -26.95
CA GLN A 334 11.53 8.65 -27.25
C GLN A 334 11.78 8.87 -28.75
N SER A 335 12.46 7.93 -29.43
CA SER A 335 12.67 7.99 -30.90
C SER A 335 11.37 7.94 -31.72
N LYS A 336 10.25 7.57 -31.10
CA LYS A 336 8.90 7.52 -31.69
C LYS A 336 7.97 8.60 -31.14
N ASN A 337 8.48 9.53 -30.32
CA ASN A 337 7.70 10.54 -29.63
C ASN A 337 6.56 9.94 -28.78
N ILE A 338 6.84 8.82 -28.12
CA ILE A 338 5.91 8.10 -27.24
C ILE A 338 6.50 8.06 -25.83
N SER A 339 5.67 8.32 -24.82
CA SER A 339 6.06 8.13 -23.40
C SER A 339 6.03 6.64 -23.05
N ILE A 340 7.11 6.16 -22.44
CA ILE A 340 7.16 4.78 -21.94
C ILE A 340 6.25 4.60 -20.72
N GLU A 341 6.10 5.63 -19.89
CA GLU A 341 5.22 5.65 -18.72
C GLU A 341 3.77 5.41 -19.14
N ARG A 342 3.35 6.07 -20.23
CA ARG A 342 2.02 5.86 -20.82
C ARG A 342 1.81 4.39 -21.22
N LEU A 343 2.77 3.78 -21.90
CA LEU A 343 2.67 2.36 -22.29
C LEU A 343 2.69 1.43 -21.08
N ALA A 344 3.46 1.77 -20.05
CA ALA A 344 3.63 0.97 -18.85
C ALA A 344 2.38 1.00 -17.95
N ILE A 345 1.79 2.19 -17.77
CA ILE A 345 0.52 2.37 -17.07
C ILE A 345 -0.61 1.68 -17.84
N ASP A 346 -0.72 1.90 -19.15
CA ASP A 346 -1.72 1.24 -20.01
C ASP A 346 -1.65 -0.29 -19.91
N TYR A 347 -0.45 -0.87 -19.93
CA TYR A 347 -0.28 -2.30 -19.74
C TYR A 347 -0.74 -2.76 -18.36
N GLY A 348 -0.35 -2.04 -17.30
CA GLY A 348 -0.68 -2.40 -15.93
C GLY A 348 -2.18 -2.33 -15.60
N ILE A 349 -2.91 -1.34 -16.14
CA ILE A 349 -4.36 -1.18 -15.93
C ILE A 349 -5.19 -2.16 -16.78
N ASN A 350 -4.62 -2.68 -17.87
CA ASN A 350 -5.26 -3.63 -18.78
C ASN A 350 -4.76 -5.07 -18.59
N PHE A 351 -3.89 -5.34 -17.61
CA PHE A 351 -3.37 -6.67 -17.37
C PHE A 351 -4.52 -7.66 -17.08
N PRO A 352 -4.60 -8.81 -17.78
CA PRO A 352 -5.69 -9.75 -17.59
C PRO A 352 -5.85 -10.20 -16.13
N GLY A 353 -7.09 -10.15 -15.62
CA GLY A 353 -7.43 -10.61 -14.28
C GLY A 353 -7.20 -9.59 -13.15
N VAL A 354 -6.57 -8.44 -13.43
CA VAL A 354 -6.43 -7.33 -12.46
C VAL A 354 -7.71 -6.47 -12.47
N SER A 355 -8.25 -6.19 -11.28
CA SER A 355 -9.46 -5.37 -11.12
C SER A 355 -9.15 -3.88 -11.09
N THR A 356 -7.99 -3.50 -10.56
CA THR A 356 -7.53 -2.11 -10.47
C THR A 356 -6.01 -2.04 -10.39
N CYS A 357 -5.44 -0.95 -10.88
CA CYS A 357 -4.01 -0.69 -10.84
C CYS A 357 -3.71 0.59 -10.05
N VAL A 358 -2.87 0.48 -9.02
CA VAL A 358 -2.42 1.61 -8.19
C VAL A 358 -1.32 2.36 -8.91
N VAL A 359 -1.59 3.63 -9.21
CA VAL A 359 -0.66 4.53 -9.90
C VAL A 359 -0.35 5.72 -8.99
N GLY A 360 0.95 5.99 -8.79
CA GLY A 360 1.40 7.17 -8.08
C GLY A 360 1.26 8.41 -8.96
N MET A 361 0.48 9.38 -8.50
CA MET A 361 0.24 10.64 -9.21
C MET A 361 0.60 11.80 -8.29
N ASP A 362 1.36 12.75 -8.82
CA ASP A 362 1.99 13.85 -8.08
C ASP A 362 1.56 15.24 -8.59
N SER A 363 0.72 15.31 -9.63
CA SER A 363 0.12 16.55 -10.11
C SER A 363 -1.31 16.33 -10.63
N VAL A 364 -2.08 17.41 -10.70
CA VAL A 364 -3.46 17.39 -11.24
C VAL A 364 -3.45 17.02 -12.72
N GLU A 365 -2.47 17.50 -13.48
CA GLU A 365 -2.30 17.20 -14.91
C GLU A 365 -2.07 15.70 -15.11
N ARG A 366 -1.21 15.09 -14.29
CA ARG A 366 -0.97 13.64 -14.34
C ARG A 366 -2.21 12.85 -13.98
N VAL A 367 -2.96 13.25 -12.95
CA VAL A 367 -4.26 12.63 -12.59
C VAL A 367 -5.22 12.62 -13.79
N LEU A 368 -5.39 13.75 -14.47
CA LEU A 368 -6.33 13.85 -15.59
C LEU A 368 -5.87 13.00 -16.79
N ALA A 369 -4.58 13.02 -17.12
CA ALA A 369 -4.03 12.21 -18.21
C ALA A 369 -4.16 10.70 -17.96
N ASP A 370 -3.90 10.27 -16.72
CA ASP A 370 -4.01 8.86 -16.32
C ASP A 370 -5.48 8.40 -16.26
N ILE A 371 -6.41 9.27 -15.82
CA ILE A 371 -7.85 9.00 -15.86
C ILE A 371 -8.37 8.87 -17.30
N GLU A 372 -7.91 9.74 -18.21
CA GLU A 372 -8.27 9.64 -19.62
C GLU A 372 -7.89 8.26 -20.16
N MET A 373 -6.67 7.78 -19.87
CA MET A 373 -6.20 6.45 -20.27
C MET A 373 -7.00 5.29 -19.64
N ALA A 374 -7.51 5.45 -18.43
CA ALA A 374 -8.35 4.44 -17.76
C ALA A 374 -9.83 4.45 -18.22
N SER A 375 -10.25 5.46 -18.98
CA SER A 375 -11.64 5.68 -19.39
C SER A 375 -12.02 4.95 -20.69
N THR A 376 -13.30 4.62 -20.84
CA THR A 376 -13.84 3.99 -22.06
C THR A 376 -13.70 4.91 -23.27
N GLY A 377 -13.33 4.33 -24.42
CA GLY A 377 -13.13 5.09 -25.67
C GLY A 377 -11.77 5.76 -25.78
N PHE A 378 -10.95 5.62 -24.75
CA PHE A 378 -9.57 6.10 -24.71
C PHE A 378 -8.64 4.90 -24.50
N GLY A 379 -7.47 4.97 -25.10
CA GLY A 379 -6.48 3.90 -25.07
C GLY A 379 -5.25 4.31 -25.86
N ILE A 380 -4.33 3.37 -26.03
CA ILE A 380 -3.15 3.60 -26.86
C ILE A 380 -3.46 3.42 -28.36
N SER A 381 -2.91 4.30 -29.18
CA SER A 381 -2.94 4.28 -30.64
C SER A 381 -2.32 3.02 -31.21
N GLU A 382 -2.58 2.71 -32.49
CA GLU A 382 -1.97 1.54 -33.14
C GLU A 382 -0.43 1.60 -33.17
N LEU A 383 0.15 2.80 -33.28
CA LEU A 383 1.60 2.97 -33.23
C LEU A 383 2.14 2.64 -31.84
N GLU A 384 1.48 3.15 -30.79
CA GLU A 384 1.82 2.85 -29.40
C GLU A 384 1.68 1.35 -29.09
N GLN A 385 0.63 0.69 -29.60
CA GLN A 385 0.46 -0.77 -29.47
C GLN A 385 1.63 -1.52 -30.11
N ARG A 386 2.00 -1.18 -31.36
CA ARG A 386 3.14 -1.81 -32.04
C ARG A 386 4.47 -1.60 -31.31
N VAL A 387 4.68 -0.41 -30.73
CA VAL A 387 5.87 -0.10 -29.93
C VAL A 387 5.88 -0.91 -28.64
N ARG A 388 4.77 -0.93 -27.89
CA ARG A 388 4.60 -1.73 -26.66
C ARG A 388 4.87 -3.21 -26.91
N ASP A 389 4.27 -3.79 -27.93
CA ASP A 389 4.43 -5.21 -28.28
C ASP A 389 5.87 -5.54 -28.67
N ARG A 390 6.58 -4.60 -29.30
CA ARG A 390 7.99 -4.77 -29.63
C ARG A 390 8.87 -4.74 -28.38
N ILE A 391 8.58 -3.86 -27.42
CA ILE A 391 9.30 -3.79 -26.14
C ILE A 391 9.09 -5.11 -25.38
N MET A 392 7.84 -5.55 -25.24
CA MET A 392 7.47 -6.82 -24.61
C MET A 392 8.23 -8.02 -25.22
N ARG A 393 8.27 -8.15 -26.54
CA ARG A 393 9.01 -9.24 -27.22
C ARG A 393 10.52 -9.25 -26.93
N ARG A 394 11.11 -8.11 -26.57
CA ARG A 394 12.54 -8.01 -26.24
C ARG A 394 12.79 -8.19 -24.75
N ALA A 395 11.95 -7.62 -23.89
CA ALA A 395 12.04 -7.77 -22.44
C ALA A 395 11.77 -9.21 -21.96
N VAL A 396 10.80 -9.90 -22.58
CA VAL A 396 10.51 -11.33 -22.30
C VAL A 396 11.59 -12.27 -22.83
N ARG A 397 12.45 -11.82 -23.76
CA ARG A 397 13.61 -12.60 -24.21
C ARG A 397 14.82 -12.41 -23.30
N THR A 398 14.91 -11.30 -22.58
CA THR A 398 15.96 -11.07 -21.57
C THR A 398 15.62 -11.69 -20.21
N SER A 399 14.38 -12.14 -20.01
CA SER A 399 14.01 -13.02 -18.89
C SER A 399 14.44 -14.47 -19.14
N ASP A 400 15.71 -14.67 -19.53
CA ASP A 400 16.49 -15.83 -19.06
C ASP A 400 16.74 -15.63 -17.56
N THR A 401 15.65 -15.51 -16.80
CA THR A 401 15.68 -15.68 -15.37
C THR A 401 16.16 -17.12 -15.18
N PRO A 402 17.36 -17.35 -14.63
CA PRO A 402 17.79 -18.72 -14.37
C PRO A 402 16.71 -19.43 -13.54
N PRO A 403 16.64 -20.77 -13.56
CA PRO A 403 15.67 -21.56 -12.82
C PRO A 403 15.89 -21.51 -11.29
N LEU A 404 16.27 -20.36 -10.74
CA LEU A 404 16.46 -20.05 -9.33
C LEU A 404 15.17 -19.63 -8.62
N PHE A 405 14.05 -19.45 -9.34
CA PHE A 405 12.73 -19.21 -8.72
C PHE A 405 11.82 -20.44 -8.69
N ARG A 406 12.34 -21.62 -9.06
CA ARG A 406 11.71 -22.90 -8.70
C ARG A 406 12.25 -23.39 -7.35
N GLY A 407 11.86 -22.70 -6.29
CA GLY A 407 11.81 -23.31 -4.96
C GLY A 407 13.11 -23.90 -4.39
N GLU A 408 14.27 -23.28 -4.59
CA GLU A 408 15.41 -23.49 -3.70
C GLU A 408 15.88 -22.16 -3.13
N SER A 409 15.65 -22.01 -1.82
CA SER A 409 16.26 -21.01 -0.96
C SER A 409 17.77 -21.00 -1.19
N HIS A 410 18.35 -19.85 -1.52
CA HIS A 410 19.66 -19.34 -1.09
C HIS A 410 20.08 -18.21 -2.04
N LEU A 411 19.54 -17.01 -1.82
CA LEU A 411 20.24 -15.77 -2.19
C LEU A 411 21.21 -15.46 -1.05
N ASP A 412 22.48 -15.30 -1.40
CA ASP A 412 23.58 -15.10 -0.47
C ASP A 412 23.37 -13.81 0.35
N ALA A 413 23.44 -13.94 1.69
CA ALA A 413 23.21 -12.84 2.61
C ALA A 413 24.17 -11.66 2.35
N ASP A 414 25.36 -11.93 1.81
CA ASP A 414 26.37 -10.94 1.47
C ASP A 414 25.97 -10.05 0.27
N PHE A 415 25.20 -10.58 -0.70
CA PHE A 415 24.73 -9.82 -1.85
C PHE A 415 23.65 -8.80 -1.46
N VAL A 416 22.78 -9.19 -0.51
CA VAL A 416 21.76 -8.31 0.06
C VAL A 416 22.40 -7.26 0.98
N LEU A 417 23.41 -7.64 1.77
CA LEU A 417 24.16 -6.70 2.61
C LEU A 417 24.86 -5.61 1.78
N GLN A 418 25.40 -5.95 0.60
CA GLN A 418 26.02 -4.99 -0.30
C GLN A 418 25.04 -3.97 -0.89
N ILE A 419 23.83 -4.40 -1.26
CA ILE A 419 22.77 -3.48 -1.72
C ILE A 419 22.34 -2.55 -0.58
N LEU A 420 22.28 -3.04 0.65
CA LEU A 420 21.81 -2.27 1.81
C LEU A 420 22.85 -1.27 2.35
N VAL A 421 24.14 -1.58 2.30
CA VAL A 421 25.21 -0.64 2.68
C VAL A 421 25.24 0.56 1.74
N GLN A 422 24.96 0.38 0.44
CA GLN A 422 24.90 1.48 -0.53
C GLN A 422 23.63 2.35 -0.44
N ILE A 423 22.57 1.88 0.22
CA ILE A 423 21.34 2.65 0.45
C ILE A 423 21.48 3.60 1.67
N LEU A 424 22.40 3.29 2.58
CA LEU A 424 22.60 3.99 3.86
C LEU A 424 23.83 4.92 3.88
N SER A 425 24.59 4.98 2.79
CA SER A 425 25.73 5.89 2.55
C SER A 425 25.38 6.89 1.45
#